data_AF-A0A0C2MJT2-F1
#
_entry.id   AF-A0A0C2MJT2-F1
#
_cell.length_a   1.000
_cell.length_b   1.000
_cell.length_c   1.000
_cell.angle_alpha   90.00
_cell.angle_beta   90.00
_cell.angle_gamma   90.00
#
_symmetry.space_group_name_H-M   'P 1'
#
loop_
_entity.id
_entity.type
_entity.pdbx_description
1 polymer ?
#
loop_
_entity_poly.entity_id
_entity_poly.type
_entity_poly.pdbx_seq_one_letter_code
_entity_poly.pdbx_strand_id
1 'polypeptide(L)'
;MDNFRFHKVSAILDCFNRKGHEVLYLPPYSSFLNPIEEVFSKYKCCVKRRRPENETKLFKYMTEGLNTITPEDCDGYYRHIKSYVRRSLNNEIIQNKQFYLALFVFPFYFFMNFSSNTWKFKHCKSKKLNIHGFD
;
A
#
# COMPACT_ATOMS: atom_id res chain seq x y z
N MET A 1 -5.30 4.05 9.47
CA MET A 1 -5.66 3.69 8.09
C MET A 1 -5.04 4.70 7.15
N ASP A 2 -4.62 4.32 5.95
CA ASP A 2 -4.24 5.27 4.91
C ASP A 2 -5.48 6.07 4.45
N ASN A 3 -5.23 7.26 3.92
CA ASN A 3 -6.25 8.27 3.63
C ASN A 3 -6.98 8.04 2.29
N PHE A 4 -6.92 6.82 1.74
CA PHE A 4 -7.48 6.55 0.43
C PHE A 4 -9.01 6.57 0.44
N ARG A 5 -9.63 7.07 -0.64
CA ARG A 5 -11.09 7.26 -0.73
C ARG A 5 -11.91 6.00 -0.46
N PHE A 6 -11.46 4.83 -0.92
CA PHE A 6 -12.14 3.55 -0.66
C PHE A 6 -12.16 3.16 0.83
N HIS A 7 -11.29 3.71 1.67
CA HIS A 7 -11.32 3.48 3.12
C HIS A 7 -12.33 4.34 3.89
N LYS A 8 -13.02 5.26 3.20
CA LYS A 8 -13.98 6.20 3.80
C LYS A 8 -15.43 5.86 3.47
N VAL A 9 -15.67 4.71 2.83
CA VAL A 9 -17.02 4.26 2.49
C VAL A 9 -17.77 3.95 3.80
N SER A 10 -19.02 4.41 3.91
CA SER A 10 -19.85 4.27 5.11
C SER A 10 -19.92 2.82 5.60
N ALA A 11 -20.11 1.87 4.69
CA ALA A 11 -20.15 0.44 5.03
C ALA A 11 -18.90 -0.06 5.78
N ILE A 12 -17.72 0.49 5.48
CA ILE A 12 -16.47 0.16 6.18
C ILE A 12 -16.46 0.81 7.57
N LEU A 13 -16.79 2.10 7.66
CA LEU A 13 -16.88 2.82 8.93
C LEU A 13 -17.90 2.20 9.89
N ASP A 14 -19.08 1.84 9.40
CA ASP A 14 -20.13 1.17 10.17
C ASP A 14 -19.69 -0.22 10.65
N CYS A 15 -18.84 -0.90 9.90
CA CYS A 15 -18.25 -2.17 10.33
C CYS A 15 -17.29 -1.98 11.52
N PHE A 16 -16.45 -0.94 11.50
CA PHE A 16 -15.56 -0.61 12.61
C PHE A 16 -16.33 -0.12 13.84
N ASN A 17 -17.29 0.80 13.64
CA ASN A 17 -18.10 1.37 14.71
C ASN A 17 -18.91 0.31 15.45
N ARG A 18 -19.51 -0.65 14.73
CA ARG A 18 -20.24 -1.78 15.36
C ARG A 18 -19.37 -2.66 16.25
N LYS A 19 -18.04 -2.65 16.04
CA LYS A 19 -17.07 -3.36 16.87
C LYS A 19 -16.45 -2.46 17.96
N GLY A 20 -16.91 -1.22 18.11
CA GLY A 20 -16.38 -0.26 19.07
C GLY A 20 -14.99 0.29 18.71
N HIS A 21 -14.60 0.24 17.43
CA HIS A 21 -13.34 0.77 16.96
C HIS A 21 -13.51 2.12 16.26
N GLU A 22 -12.65 3.07 16.60
CA GLU A 22 -12.52 4.34 15.89
C GLU A 22 -11.47 4.24 14.78
N VAL A 23 -11.77 4.81 13.61
CA VAL A 23 -10.84 4.83 12.47
C VAL A 23 -10.08 6.14 12.43
N LEU A 24 -8.77 6.07 12.68
CA LEU A 24 -7.86 7.19 12.50
C LEU A 24 -7.19 7.13 11.12
N TYR A 25 -7.27 8.23 10.38
CA TYR A 25 -6.64 8.37 9.06
C TYR A 25 -5.29 9.08 9.16
N LEU A 26 -4.31 8.59 8.38
CA LEU A 26 -3.02 9.25 8.26
C LEU A 26 -3.15 10.57 7.48
N PRO A 27 -2.30 11.57 7.77
CA PRO A 27 -2.22 12.77 6.94
C PRO A 27 -1.83 12.42 5.48
N PRO A 28 -2.21 13.26 4.49
CA PRO A 28 -1.82 13.07 3.10
C PRO A 28 -0.30 12.90 2.94
N TYR A 29 0.12 11.95 2.09
CA TYR A 29 1.52 11.66 1.76
C TYR A 29 2.41 11.23 2.95
N SER A 30 1.84 10.89 4.10
CA SER A 30 2.58 10.46 5.29
C SER A 30 2.74 8.93 5.40
N SER A 31 3.15 8.25 4.32
CA SER A 31 3.29 6.78 4.35
C SER A 31 4.33 6.29 5.37
N PHE A 32 5.30 7.13 5.74
CA PHE A 32 6.27 6.85 6.81
C PHE A 32 5.65 6.68 8.21
N LEU A 33 4.36 7.04 8.38
CA LEU A 33 3.59 6.79 9.59
C LEU A 33 2.78 5.48 9.55
N ASN A 34 2.92 4.70 8.47
CA ASN A 34 2.17 3.47 8.28
C ASN A 34 3.03 2.22 8.53
N PRO A 35 2.82 1.45 9.61
CA PRO A 35 3.68 0.30 9.96
C PRO A 35 3.68 -0.81 8.93
N ILE A 36 2.60 -0.90 8.14
CA ILE A 36 2.50 -1.93 7.11
C ILE A 36 3.53 -1.76 5.99
N GLU A 37 4.11 -0.57 5.81
CA GLU A 37 5.10 -0.33 4.76
C GLU A 37 6.40 -1.10 5.03
N GLU A 38 6.85 -1.15 6.28
CA GLU A 38 8.04 -1.90 6.69
C GLU A 38 7.79 -3.41 6.66
N VAL A 39 6.59 -3.84 7.09
CA VAL A 39 6.13 -5.22 6.97
C VAL A 39 6.19 -5.66 5.50
N PHE A 40 5.61 -4.88 4.59
CA PHE A 40 5.65 -5.17 3.16
C PHE A 40 7.06 -5.11 2.56
N SER A 41 7.93 -4.24 3.08
CA SER A 41 9.32 -4.17 2.66
C SER A 41 10.05 -5.48 2.96
N LYS A 42 9.99 -5.96 4.22
CA LYS A 42 10.59 -7.25 4.63
C LYS A 42 9.99 -8.41 3.86
N TYR A 43 8.66 -8.45 3.77
CA TYR A 43 7.90 -9.46 3.05
C TYR A 43 8.33 -9.56 1.57
N LYS A 44 8.29 -8.45 0.84
CA LYS A 44 8.69 -8.39 -0.58
C LYS A 44 10.16 -8.77 -0.76
N CYS A 45 11.03 -8.35 0.15
CA CYS A 45 12.45 -8.73 0.13
C CYS A 45 12.62 -10.26 0.22
N CYS A 46 11.88 -10.91 1.13
CA CYS A 46 11.91 -12.36 1.29
C CYS A 46 11.47 -13.09 0.01
N VAL A 47 10.34 -12.68 -0.58
CA VAL A 47 9.82 -13.30 -1.82
C VAL A 47 10.77 -13.06 -2.99
N LYS A 48 11.24 -11.82 -3.19
CA LYS A 48 12.16 -11.46 -4.28
C LYS A 48 13.47 -12.22 -4.22
N ARG A 49 14.04 -12.40 -3.03
CA ARG A 49 15.30 -13.12 -2.84
C ARG A 49 15.24 -14.58 -3.31
N ARG A 50 14.05 -15.18 -3.32
CA ARG A 50 13.82 -16.58 -3.69
C ARG A 50 13.58 -16.79 -5.19
N ARG A 51 13.46 -15.72 -5.98
CA ARG A 51 13.33 -15.74 -7.45
C ARG A 51 12.32 -16.81 -7.95
N PRO A 52 11.01 -16.68 -7.62
CA PRO A 52 10.02 -17.64 -8.07
C PRO A 52 9.93 -17.66 -9.59
N GLU A 53 9.97 -18.86 -10.16
CA GLU A 53 9.93 -19.09 -11.61
C GLU A 53 8.52 -19.33 -12.15
N ASN A 54 7.55 -19.56 -11.27
CA ASN A 54 6.16 -19.79 -11.61
C ASN A 54 5.23 -19.37 -10.46
N GLU A 55 3.93 -19.34 -10.76
CA GLU A 55 2.86 -18.91 -9.87
C GLU A 55 2.79 -19.76 -8.59
N THR A 56 2.88 -21.09 -8.70
CA THR A 56 2.86 -21.98 -7.53
C THR A 56 4.01 -21.71 -6.56
N LYS A 57 5.23 -21.53 -7.08
CA LYS A 57 6.40 -21.15 -6.27
C LYS A 57 6.24 -19.75 -5.68
N LEU A 58 5.68 -18.80 -6.43
CA LEU A 58 5.40 -17.44 -5.94
C LEU A 58 4.47 -17.49 -4.73
N PHE A 59 3.32 -18.15 -4.84
CA PHE A 59 2.37 -18.27 -3.73
C PHE A 59 2.97 -18.99 -2.53
N LYS A 60 3.73 -20.07 -2.76
CA LYS A 60 4.45 -20.75 -1.68
C LYS A 60 5.39 -19.79 -0.94
N TYR A 61 6.19 -19.02 -1.66
CA TYR A 61 7.13 -18.07 -1.06
C TYR A 61 6.45 -16.87 -0.42
N MET A 62 5.29 -16.46 -0.92
CA MET A 62 4.43 -15.48 -0.27
C MET A 62 3.97 -16.00 1.10
N THR A 63 3.44 -17.22 1.18
CA THR A 63 3.03 -17.79 2.47
C THR A 63 4.21 -17.90 3.44
N GLU A 64 5.34 -18.44 2.97
CA GLU A 64 6.53 -18.56 3.80
C GLU A 64 7.12 -17.19 4.20
N GLY A 65 7.01 -16.18 3.34
CA GLY A 65 7.47 -14.82 3.60
C GLY A 65 6.72 -14.17 4.76
N LEU A 66 5.40 -14.40 4.86
CA LEU A 66 4.61 -13.91 6.00
C LEU A 66 5.09 -14.54 7.31
N ASN A 67 5.44 -15.82 7.30
CA ASN A 67 5.95 -16.54 8.47
C ASN A 67 7.35 -16.05 8.93
N THR A 68 8.01 -15.16 8.17
CA THR A 68 9.30 -14.57 8.57
C THR A 68 9.17 -13.29 9.39
N ILE A 69 7.96 -12.76 9.53
CA ILE A 69 7.68 -11.57 10.35
C ILE A 69 7.46 -12.04 11.78
N THR A 70 8.30 -11.58 12.70
CA THR A 70 8.25 -11.93 14.12
C THR A 70 7.61 -10.82 14.95
N PRO A 71 7.17 -11.09 16.19
CA PRO A 71 6.71 -10.06 17.12
C PRO A 71 7.75 -8.95 17.35
N GLU A 72 9.02 -9.31 17.43
CA GLU A 72 10.13 -8.36 17.63
C GLU A 72 10.30 -7.41 16.45
N ASP A 73 10.05 -7.89 15.22
CA ASP A 73 10.00 -7.02 14.05
C ASP A 73 8.87 -6.00 14.17
N CYS A 74 7.68 -6.44 14.57
CA CYS A 74 6.51 -5.57 14.75
C CYS A 74 6.78 -4.46 15.78
N ASP A 75 7.40 -4.81 16.89
CA ASP A 75 7.85 -3.84 17.89
C ASP A 75 8.91 -2.88 17.33
N GLY A 76 9.81 -3.38 16.48
CA GLY A 76 10.77 -2.58 15.72
C GLY A 76 10.09 -1.55 14.82
N TYR A 77 9.15 -1.98 13.98
CA TYR A 77 8.39 -1.11 13.07
C TYR A 77 7.61 -0.04 13.84
N TYR A 78 6.96 -0.44 14.94
CA TYR A 78 6.23 0.50 15.78
C TYR A 78 7.16 1.55 16.44
N ARG A 79 8.32 1.13 16.95
CA ARG A 79 9.32 2.08 17.49
C ARG A 79 9.84 3.03 16.42
N HIS A 80 10.10 2.52 15.22
CA HIS A 80 10.59 3.33 14.11
C HIS A 80 9.56 4.40 13.70
N ILE A 81 8.28 4.06 13.61
CA ILE A 81 7.22 5.04 13.33
C ILE A 81 7.10 6.11 14.40
N LYS A 82 7.16 5.71 15.68
CA LYS A 82 7.14 6.67 16.79
C LYS A 82 8.25 7.72 16.67
N SER A 83 9.41 7.36 16.10
CA SER A 83 10.49 8.32 15.87
C SER A 83 10.11 9.45 14.90
N TYR A 84 9.21 9.19 13.95
CA TYR A 84 8.72 10.19 12.99
C TYR A 84 7.62 11.07 13.56
N VAL A 85 6.87 10.62 14.57
CA VAL A 85 5.76 11.41 15.14
C VAL A 85 6.26 12.75 15.65
N ARG A 86 7.34 12.77 16.45
CA ARG A 86 7.87 14.02 17.01
C ARG A 86 8.35 14.98 15.92
N ARG A 87 9.02 14.44 14.90
CA ARG A 87 9.55 15.19 13.75
C ARG A 87 8.42 15.77 12.90
N SER A 88 7.34 15.01 12.73
CA SER A 88 6.13 15.46 12.03
C SER A 88 5.45 16.61 12.77
N LEU A 89 5.35 16.53 14.10
CA LEU A 89 4.81 17.63 14.92
C LEU A 89 5.67 18.90 14.85
N ASN A 90 6.97 18.76 14.57
CA ASN A 90 7.89 19.88 14.37
C ASN A 90 7.93 20.39 12.91
N ASN A 91 7.09 19.86 12.01
CA ASN A 91 7.11 20.16 10.58
C ASN A 91 8.48 19.92 9.91
N GLU A 92 9.24 18.95 10.40
CA GLU A 92 10.50 18.57 9.75
C GLU A 92 10.23 17.87 8.42
N ILE A 93 11.06 18.14 7.42
CA ILE A 93 11.01 17.42 6.14
C ILE A 93 11.54 15.99 6.37
N ILE A 94 10.63 15.03 6.34
CA ILE A 94 10.97 13.60 6.45
C ILE A 94 11.15 13.07 5.03
N GLN A 95 12.41 12.85 4.63
CA GLN A 95 12.72 12.21 3.35
C GLN A 95 12.23 10.76 3.35
N ASN A 96 11.11 10.53 2.67
CA ASN A 96 10.53 9.22 2.58
C ASN A 96 11.12 8.52 1.33
N LYS A 97 11.96 7.49 1.53
CA LYS A 97 12.61 6.72 0.44
C LYS A 97 11.61 6.03 -0.50
N GLN A 98 10.31 6.07 -0.22
CA GLN A 98 9.27 5.41 -0.98
C GLN A 98 8.95 6.09 -2.33
N PHE A 99 9.38 7.33 -2.55
CA PHE A 99 9.17 8.03 -3.83
C PHE A 99 9.90 7.38 -5.02
N TYR A 100 10.92 6.54 -4.81
CA TYR A 100 11.66 5.88 -5.89
C TYR A 100 11.01 4.60 -6.43
N LEU A 101 9.90 4.12 -5.86
CA LEU A 101 9.23 2.91 -6.36
C LEU A 101 8.11 3.19 -7.36
N ALA A 102 7.70 4.45 -7.57
CA ALA A 102 6.75 4.80 -8.63
C ALA A 102 7.31 4.51 -10.05
N LEU A 103 8.64 4.46 -10.21
CA LEU A 103 9.30 4.06 -11.45
C LEU A 103 9.39 2.53 -11.65
N PHE A 104 9.02 1.72 -10.65
CA PHE A 104 9.06 0.25 -10.72
C PHE A 104 7.68 -0.41 -10.71
N VAL A 105 6.59 0.36 -10.82
CA VAL A 105 5.21 -0.19 -10.93
C VAL A 105 4.79 -0.43 -12.39
N PHE A 106 5.57 0.04 -13.36
CA PHE A 106 5.31 -0.20 -14.78
C PHE A 106 5.35 -1.66 -15.26
N PRO A 107 6.00 -2.64 -14.58
CA PRO A 107 5.85 -4.05 -14.95
C PRO A 107 4.71 -4.79 -14.24
N PHE A 108 4.07 -4.19 -13.21
CA PHE A 108 2.96 -4.88 -12.50
C PHE A 108 1.70 -4.98 -13.36
N TYR A 109 1.50 -4.04 -14.29
CA TYR A 109 0.41 -4.10 -15.28
C TYR A 109 0.63 -5.17 -16.37
N PHE A 110 1.86 -5.66 -16.55
CA PHE A 110 2.16 -6.70 -17.54
C PHE A 110 1.99 -8.12 -16.96
N PHE A 111 2.22 -8.31 -15.65
CA PHE A 111 2.15 -9.64 -15.02
C PHE A 111 0.72 -10.08 -14.63
N MET A 112 -0.25 -9.15 -14.56
CA MET A 112 -1.67 -9.48 -14.32
C MET A 112 -2.46 -9.78 -15.61
N ASN A 113 -1.82 -9.79 -16.79
CA ASN A 113 -2.46 -10.05 -18.09
C ASN A 113 -2.01 -11.38 -18.73
N PHE A 114 -1.80 -12.42 -17.92
CA PHE A 114 -1.69 -13.78 -18.45
C PHE A 114 -3.00 -14.54 -18.17
N SER A 115 -3.68 -14.92 -19.26
CA SER A 115 -4.86 -15.79 -19.36
C SER A 115 -6.24 -15.12 -19.47
N SER A 116 -6.63 -14.76 -20.69
CA SER A 116 -7.74 -15.41 -21.44
C SER A 116 -8.29 -14.49 -22.53
N ASN A 117 -8.25 -14.98 -23.76
CA ASN A 117 -8.66 -14.29 -24.99
C ASN A 117 -10.14 -13.92 -25.05
N THR A 118 -10.43 -12.98 -25.96
CA THR A 118 -11.73 -12.52 -26.46
C THR A 118 -12.44 -11.54 -25.52
N TRP A 119 -12.69 -10.32 -26.02
CA TRP A 119 -13.96 -9.59 -25.99
C TRP A 119 -13.70 -8.17 -26.51
N LYS A 120 -14.15 -7.92 -27.75
CA LYS A 120 -14.26 -6.57 -28.32
C LYS A 120 -15.38 -5.83 -27.58
N PHE A 121 -15.09 -4.74 -26.90
CA PHE A 121 -16.11 -3.72 -26.59
C PHE A 121 -15.57 -2.31 -26.85
N LYS A 122 -16.41 -1.55 -27.57
CA LYS A 122 -16.17 -0.27 -28.21
C LYS A 122 -15.74 0.81 -27.22
N HIS A 123 -14.75 1.61 -27.62
CA HIS A 123 -14.39 2.88 -27.01
C HIS A 123 -15.60 3.84 -26.94
N CYS A 124 -16.06 4.15 -25.73
CA CYS A 124 -16.77 5.40 -25.46
C CYS A 124 -15.73 6.50 -25.22
N LYS A 125 -15.86 7.62 -25.94
CA LYS A 125 -14.88 8.70 -26.03
C LYS A 125 -14.52 9.32 -24.66
N SER A 126 -13.24 9.53 -24.44
CA SER A 126 -12.67 10.40 -23.41
C SER A 126 -13.21 11.83 -23.57
N LYS A 127 -13.82 12.39 -22.51
CA LYS A 127 -13.99 13.83 -22.35
C LYS A 127 -12.84 14.34 -21.46
N LYS A 128 -12.04 15.25 -22.02
CA LYS A 128 -11.11 16.14 -21.29
C LYS A 128 -11.90 16.89 -20.22
N LEU A 129 -11.38 16.94 -18.98
CA LEU A 129 -11.82 17.89 -17.98
C LEU A 129 -10.69 18.89 -17.73
N ASN A 130 -10.97 20.11 -18.18
CA ASN A 130 -10.27 21.34 -17.83
C ASN A 130 -10.49 21.62 -16.34
N ILE A 131 -9.41 22.09 -15.71
CA ILE A 131 -9.37 22.65 -14.37
C ILE A 131 -9.89 24.10 -14.47
N HIS A 132 -11.05 24.38 -13.89
CA HIS A 132 -11.44 25.74 -13.48
C HIS A 132 -12.51 25.68 -12.38
N GLY A 133 -12.23 26.39 -11.28
CA GLY A 133 -13.21 27.04 -10.41
C GLY A 133 -14.00 26.16 -9.45
N PHE A 134 -13.56 26.12 -8.19
CA PHE A 134 -14.47 25.97 -7.05
C PHE A 134 -14.59 27.36 -6.43
N ASP A 135 -15.76 27.98 -6.61
CA ASP A 135 -16.42 28.75 -5.55
C ASP A 135 -17.52 27.84 -4.99
#